data_AF-A0A1Y4E059-F1
#
_entry.id   AF-A0A1Y4E059-F1
#
_cell.length_a   1.000
_cell.length_b   1.000
_cell.length_c   1.000
_cell.angle_alpha   90.00
_cell.angle_beta   90.00
_cell.angle_gamma   90.00
#
_symmetry.space_group_name_H-M   'P 1'
#
loop_
_entity.id
_entity.type
_entity.pdbx_description
1 polymer ?
#
loop_
_entity_poly.entity_id
_entity_poly.type
_entity_poly.pdbx_seq_one_letter_code
_entity_poly.pdbx_strand_id
1 'polypeptide(L)'
;MRRQTPELTQVRSHIIGLDPRLWLNGWLLSTPDAFVRYETELRALDAALAGKPALGDGTLSLRELSYRIFGDEKFLAPESDGRKLLRLMGLTDLLNVRPSLRFDMQCFMPKHHRHARLVVSENLDPWVNMRNALFLDGRKRILGERVHGVVFGNGTLAREPSHLERLVDTLAAEDLHVMYWGDIDRAGLEILASLAASAGEDGRVTVEPFMPAYRLMLKRAQKRYPDPLSNEETDQVNVPITGTELLAPYLTESELAYLEAVLEGARLIPQESVTAEDL
;
A
#
# COMPACT_ATOMS: atom_id res chain seq x y z
N MET A 1 18.39 -9.90 45.67
CA MET A 1 17.31 -9.31 46.51
C MET A 1 17.52 -7.80 46.61
N ARG A 2 16.71 -6.98 45.91
CA ARG A 2 16.70 -5.53 46.12
C ARG A 2 16.00 -5.25 47.47
N ARG A 3 16.63 -4.46 48.34
CA ARG A 3 16.11 -4.12 49.68
C ARG A 3 14.76 -3.41 49.54
N GLN A 4 13.74 -3.86 50.28
CA GLN A 4 12.43 -3.22 50.33
C GLN A 4 12.53 -1.99 51.26
N THR A 5 12.50 -0.79 50.69
CA THR A 5 12.31 0.47 51.43
C THR A 5 10.82 0.80 51.55
N PRO A 6 10.38 1.52 52.61
CA PRO A 6 8.98 1.92 52.81
C PRO A 6 8.38 2.66 51.61
N GLU A 7 9.17 3.49 50.94
CA GLU A 7 8.79 4.24 49.73
C GLU A 7 8.44 3.31 48.55
N LEU A 8 9.19 2.22 48.36
CA LEU A 8 8.91 1.22 47.33
C LEU A 8 7.61 0.45 47.60
N THR A 9 7.29 0.24 48.88
CA THR A 9 6.02 -0.39 49.28
C THR A 9 4.83 0.51 48.96
N GLN A 10 4.96 1.83 49.18
CA GLN A 10 3.92 2.80 48.85
C GLN A 10 3.69 2.91 47.34
N VAL A 11 4.77 2.99 46.53
CA VAL A 11 4.66 3.01 45.06
C VAL A 11 3.98 1.75 44.53
N ARG A 12 4.30 0.57 45.07
CA ARG A 12 3.62 -0.68 44.70
C ARG A 12 2.14 -0.68 45.04
N SER A 13 1.75 -0.07 46.16
CA SER A 13 0.33 0.09 46.50
C SER A 13 -0.40 0.96 45.47
N HIS A 14 0.23 2.02 44.96
CA HIS A 14 -0.35 2.83 43.90
C HIS A 14 -0.46 2.05 42.58
N ILE A 15 0.55 1.25 42.23
CA ILE A 15 0.52 0.40 41.02
C ILE A 15 -0.66 -0.59 41.08
N ILE A 16 -0.86 -1.26 42.22
CA ILE A 16 -1.97 -2.22 42.41
C ILE A 16 -3.34 -1.54 42.29
N GLY A 17 -3.42 -0.24 42.59
CA GLY A 17 -4.65 0.55 42.45
C GLY A 17 -5.03 0.88 41.00
N LEU A 18 -4.13 0.67 40.03
CA LEU A 18 -4.43 0.85 38.60
C LEU A 18 -5.16 -0.39 38.04
N ASP A 19 -5.70 -0.23 36.83
CA ASP A 19 -6.28 -1.32 36.03
C ASP A 19 -5.35 -2.56 36.05
N PRO A 20 -5.87 -3.74 36.41
CA PRO A 20 -5.07 -4.96 36.53
C PRO A 20 -4.19 -5.25 35.32
N ARG A 21 -4.66 -4.92 34.12
CA ARG A 21 -3.91 -5.15 32.87
C ARG A 21 -2.55 -4.45 32.88
N LEU A 22 -2.42 -3.30 33.55
CA LEU A 22 -1.17 -2.53 33.60
C LEU A 22 -0.06 -3.20 34.42
N TRP A 23 -0.41 -4.10 35.33
CA TRP A 23 0.55 -4.75 36.23
C TRP A 23 0.48 -6.28 36.26
N LEU A 24 -0.47 -6.89 35.55
CA LEU A 24 -0.70 -8.34 35.55
C LEU A 24 0.52 -9.15 35.09
N ASN A 25 1.29 -8.61 34.13
CA ASN A 25 2.51 -9.27 33.65
C ASN A 25 3.71 -9.15 34.63
N GLY A 26 3.54 -8.45 35.75
CA GLY A 26 4.53 -8.28 36.81
C GLY A 26 5.66 -7.30 36.52
N TRP A 27 5.74 -6.73 35.31
CA TRP A 27 6.84 -5.84 34.91
C TRP A 27 6.84 -4.53 35.70
N LEU A 28 5.67 -3.87 35.80
CA LEU A 28 5.54 -2.58 36.49
C LEU A 28 5.80 -2.71 38.00
N LEU A 29 5.34 -3.81 38.63
CA LEU A 29 5.61 -4.12 40.03
C LEU A 29 7.10 -4.41 40.32
N SER A 30 7.82 -4.91 39.33
CA SER A 30 9.25 -5.21 39.37
C SER A 30 10.12 -3.99 39.05
N THR A 31 9.54 -2.97 38.40
CA THR A 31 10.19 -1.71 38.01
C THR A 31 9.46 -0.47 38.57
N PRO A 32 9.44 -0.25 39.90
CA PRO A 32 8.72 0.90 40.49
C PRO A 32 9.22 2.27 40.01
N ASP A 33 10.50 2.39 39.64
CA ASP A 33 11.06 3.62 39.09
C ASP A 33 10.40 4.03 37.76
N ALA A 34 9.90 3.05 36.98
CA ALA A 34 9.14 3.34 35.77
C ALA A 34 7.77 3.96 36.09
N PHE A 35 7.15 3.58 37.21
CA PHE A 35 5.92 4.21 37.67
C PHE A 35 6.14 5.69 37.99
N VAL A 36 7.23 6.02 38.70
CA VAL A 36 7.56 7.41 39.04
C VAL A 36 7.86 8.22 37.77
N ARG A 37 8.58 7.63 36.81
CA ARG A 37 8.95 8.31 35.56
C ARG A 37 7.75 8.57 34.64
N TYR A 38 6.78 7.67 34.60
CA TYR A 38 5.63 7.71 33.67
C TYR A 38 4.29 7.81 34.41
N GLU A 39 4.26 8.43 35.60
CA GLU A 39 3.06 8.42 36.45
C GLU A 39 1.86 9.03 35.72
N THR A 40 2.06 10.15 35.05
CA THR A 40 1.02 10.85 34.30
C THR A 40 0.44 9.96 33.20
N GLU A 41 1.30 9.30 32.44
CA GLU A 41 0.92 8.46 31.31
C GLU A 41 0.27 7.15 31.77
N LEU A 42 0.73 6.57 32.89
CA LEU A 42 0.13 5.38 33.48
C LEU A 42 -1.27 5.66 34.04
N ARG A 43 -1.48 6.83 34.65
CA ARG A 43 -2.82 7.28 35.08
C ARG A 43 -3.73 7.58 33.88
N ALA A 44 -3.18 8.13 32.81
CA ALA A 44 -3.93 8.31 31.57
C ALA A 44 -4.36 6.97 30.95
N LEU A 45 -3.48 5.97 30.98
CA LEU A 45 -3.79 4.60 30.53
C LEU A 45 -4.88 3.95 31.39
N ASP A 46 -4.77 4.06 32.71
CA ASP A 46 -5.78 3.56 33.66
C ASP A 46 -7.17 4.15 33.35
N ALA A 47 -7.25 5.48 33.23
CA ALA A 47 -8.47 6.17 32.87
C ALA A 47 -9.00 5.78 31.47
N ALA A 48 -8.10 5.57 30.50
CA ALA A 48 -8.48 5.16 29.14
C ALA A 48 -9.01 3.72 29.07
N LEU A 49 -8.53 2.85 29.96
CA LEU A 49 -8.92 1.44 30.06
C LEU A 49 -10.19 1.23 30.89
N ALA A 50 -10.55 2.18 31.75
CA ALA A 50 -11.70 2.10 32.63
C ALA A 50 -12.99 1.76 31.86
N GLY A 51 -13.52 0.55 32.11
CA GLY A 51 -14.75 0.06 31.49
C GLY A 51 -14.65 -0.27 29.99
N LYS A 52 -13.43 -0.31 29.41
CA LYS A 52 -13.21 -0.57 27.99
C LYS A 52 -12.29 -1.77 27.77
N PRO A 53 -12.54 -2.60 26.73
CA PRO A 53 -11.71 -3.77 26.44
C PRO A 53 -10.36 -3.39 25.81
N ALA A 54 -10.29 -2.25 25.12
CA ALA A 54 -9.14 -1.82 24.33
C ALA A 54 -8.90 -0.31 24.45
N LEU A 55 -7.68 0.10 24.11
CA LEU A 55 -7.27 1.48 23.89
C LEU A 55 -7.68 1.88 22.46
N GLY A 56 -8.83 2.55 22.35
CA GLY A 56 -9.41 2.95 21.07
C GLY A 56 -10.49 1.99 20.56
N ASP A 57 -11.11 2.38 19.44
CA ASP A 57 -12.23 1.69 18.79
C ASP A 57 -11.95 1.41 17.30
N GLY A 58 -10.72 1.62 16.84
CA GLY A 58 -10.31 1.44 15.44
C GLY A 58 -10.61 2.66 14.55
N THR A 59 -11.20 3.73 15.07
CA THR A 59 -11.53 4.93 14.25
C THR A 59 -10.38 5.91 14.11
N LEU A 60 -9.53 6.00 15.14
CA LEU A 60 -8.42 6.94 15.23
C LEU A 60 -7.11 6.33 14.73
N SER A 61 -6.30 7.14 14.05
CA SER A 61 -4.89 6.81 13.83
C SER A 61 -4.12 6.71 15.15
N LEU A 62 -2.94 6.06 15.10
CA LEU A 62 -2.06 5.93 16.25
C LEU A 62 -1.69 7.27 16.90
N ARG A 63 -1.48 8.32 16.10
CA ARG A 63 -1.13 9.67 16.60
C ARG A 63 -2.32 10.37 17.25
N GLU A 64 -3.50 10.25 16.64
CA GLU A 64 -4.74 10.81 17.22
C GLU A 64 -5.09 10.13 18.54
N LEU A 65 -4.95 8.80 18.61
CA LEU A 65 -5.13 8.06 19.87
C LEU A 65 -4.07 8.46 20.91
N SER A 66 -2.81 8.58 20.49
CA SER A 66 -1.71 9.02 21.36
C SER A 66 -2.01 10.40 21.96
N TYR A 67 -2.41 11.36 21.14
CA TYR A 67 -2.77 12.69 21.63
C TYR A 67 -4.01 12.68 22.53
N ARG A 68 -5.03 11.88 22.19
CA ARG A 68 -6.26 11.77 23.00
C ARG A 68 -5.99 11.23 24.41
N ILE A 69 -5.10 10.25 24.53
CA ILE A 69 -4.80 9.63 25.83
C ILE A 69 -3.74 10.44 26.58
N PHE A 70 -2.65 10.83 25.92
CA PHE A 70 -1.45 11.34 26.59
C PHE A 70 -1.23 12.84 26.43
N GLY A 71 -1.97 13.52 25.54
CA GLY A 71 -1.68 14.90 25.15
C GLY A 71 -0.42 15.06 24.30
N ASP A 72 0.22 13.95 23.91
CA ASP A 72 1.40 13.90 23.04
C ASP A 72 1.15 12.93 21.88
N GLU A 73 1.10 13.46 20.66
CA GLU A 73 0.89 12.72 19.42
C GLU A 73 2.00 11.70 19.11
N LYS A 74 3.21 11.88 19.67
CA LYS A 74 4.41 11.07 19.39
C LYS A 74 4.66 9.99 20.44
N PHE A 75 3.98 10.04 21.57
CA PHE A 75 4.21 9.11 22.68
C PHE A 75 4.02 7.63 22.32
N LEU A 76 3.15 7.31 21.35
CA LEU A 76 2.96 5.95 20.84
C LEU A 76 3.68 5.64 19.52
N ALA A 77 4.50 6.54 18.98
CA ALA A 77 5.22 6.32 17.72
C ALA A 77 6.12 5.06 17.79
N PRO A 78 6.42 4.35 16.68
CA PRO A 78 7.10 3.04 16.70
C PRO A 78 8.39 2.97 17.55
N GLU A 79 9.18 4.05 17.55
CA GLU A 79 10.47 4.15 18.26
C GLU A 79 10.42 4.94 19.58
N SER A 80 9.23 5.38 19.98
CA SER A 80 9.02 6.19 21.19
C SER A 80 9.16 5.38 22.48
N ASP A 81 9.44 6.07 23.56
CA ASP A 81 9.52 5.47 24.90
C ASP A 81 8.16 4.93 25.38
N GLY A 82 7.05 5.57 24.99
CA GLY A 82 5.71 5.06 25.31
C GLY A 82 5.35 3.76 24.56
N ARG A 83 5.77 3.62 23.30
CA ARG A 83 5.63 2.34 22.58
C ARG A 83 6.44 1.22 23.23
N LYS A 84 7.65 1.51 23.70
CA LYS A 84 8.46 0.55 24.47
C LYS A 84 7.80 0.19 25.79
N LEU A 85 7.24 1.17 26.50
CA LEU A 85 6.52 0.98 27.76
C LEU A 85 5.33 0.02 27.59
N LEU A 86 4.46 0.24 26.59
CA LEU A 86 3.34 -0.67 26.30
C LEU A 86 3.80 -2.09 25.97
N ARG A 87 4.89 -2.24 25.22
CA ARG A 87 5.47 -3.54 24.88
C ARG A 87 5.94 -4.28 26.14
N LEU A 88 6.63 -3.58 27.04
CA LEU A 88 7.12 -4.15 28.30
C LEU A 88 6.00 -4.53 29.27
N MET A 89 4.86 -3.82 29.22
CA MET A 89 3.66 -4.14 29.99
C MET A 89 2.74 -5.17 29.30
N GLY A 90 3.07 -5.64 28.09
CA GLY A 90 2.24 -6.60 27.35
C GLY A 90 0.91 -6.02 26.85
N LEU A 91 0.83 -4.71 26.63
CA LEU A 91 -0.40 -4.01 26.27
C LEU A 91 -0.50 -3.68 24.76
N THR A 92 0.47 -4.11 23.96
CA THR A 92 0.52 -3.80 22.52
C THR A 92 -0.77 -4.21 21.82
N ASP A 93 -1.33 -5.37 22.18
CA ASP A 93 -2.52 -5.95 21.55
C ASP A 93 -3.82 -5.27 22.00
N LEU A 94 -3.77 -4.43 23.04
CA LEU A 94 -4.92 -3.62 23.45
C LEU A 94 -5.08 -2.37 22.59
N LEU A 95 -4.14 -2.04 21.71
CA LEU A 95 -4.25 -0.89 20.82
C LEU A 95 -5.18 -1.21 19.65
N ASN A 96 -6.38 -0.64 19.68
CA ASN A 96 -7.33 -0.70 18.58
C ASN A 96 -7.35 0.64 17.85
N VAL A 97 -6.45 0.78 16.88
CA VAL A 97 -6.25 1.99 16.06
C VAL A 97 -6.61 1.70 14.61
N ARG A 98 -7.05 2.74 13.90
CA ARG A 98 -7.16 2.72 12.45
C ARG A 98 -5.79 2.38 11.86
N PRO A 99 -5.69 1.41 10.95
CA PRO A 99 -4.46 1.15 10.22
C PRO A 99 -3.92 2.44 9.61
N SER A 100 -2.62 2.68 9.81
CA SER A 100 -1.98 3.80 9.15
C SER A 100 -1.92 3.50 7.66
N LEU A 101 -2.57 4.34 6.85
CA LEU A 101 -2.39 4.32 5.41
C LEU A 101 -0.92 4.71 5.16
N ARG A 102 -0.10 3.77 4.70
CA ARG A 102 1.22 4.09 4.16
C ARG A 102 1.05 4.26 2.67
N PHE A 103 0.80 5.49 2.23
CA PHE A 103 0.82 5.81 0.81
C PHE A 103 2.28 6.06 0.41
N ASP A 104 3.00 4.98 0.11
CA ASP A 104 4.16 5.06 -0.81
C ASP A 104 3.68 5.32 -2.25
N MET A 105 2.38 5.16 -2.51
CA MET A 105 1.77 5.29 -3.82
C MET A 105 0.57 6.25 -3.83
N GLN A 106 0.42 7.03 -4.90
CA GLN A 106 -0.78 7.84 -5.10
C GLN A 106 -1.92 6.94 -5.59
N CYS A 107 -2.78 6.53 -4.67
CA CYS A 107 -3.96 5.73 -4.95
C CYS A 107 -5.22 6.59 -4.91
N PHE A 108 -6.05 6.46 -5.94
CA PHE A 108 -7.37 7.08 -6.00
C PHE A 108 -8.45 6.03 -6.25
N MET A 109 -9.39 5.89 -5.32
CA MET A 109 -10.52 4.97 -5.40
C MET A 109 -11.77 5.68 -4.82
N PRO A 110 -12.78 6.06 -5.64
CA PRO A 110 -13.90 6.88 -5.16
C PRO A 110 -14.73 6.25 -4.04
N LYS A 111 -14.76 4.93 -3.94
CA LYS A 111 -15.55 4.16 -2.98
C LYS A 111 -14.78 2.93 -2.52
N HIS A 112 -15.03 2.50 -1.28
CA HIS A 112 -14.52 1.22 -0.79
C HIS A 112 -15.11 0.05 -1.58
N HIS A 113 -14.28 -0.97 -1.82
CA HIS A 113 -14.66 -2.22 -2.48
C HIS A 113 -13.96 -3.38 -1.78
N ARG A 114 -14.72 -4.40 -1.33
CA ARG A 114 -14.15 -5.64 -0.76
C ARG A 114 -13.34 -6.43 -1.80
N HIS A 115 -13.82 -6.43 -3.05
CA HIS A 115 -13.16 -7.02 -4.22
C HIS A 115 -12.77 -5.88 -5.17
N ALA A 116 -11.54 -5.40 -5.05
CA ALA A 116 -11.08 -4.19 -5.73
C ALA A 116 -10.50 -4.53 -7.12
N ARG A 117 -10.74 -3.66 -8.10
CA ARG A 117 -10.16 -3.74 -9.45
C ARG A 117 -9.46 -2.43 -9.71
N LEU A 118 -8.12 -2.43 -9.71
CA LEU A 118 -7.34 -1.21 -9.82
C LEU A 118 -6.50 -1.24 -11.08
N VAL A 119 -6.37 -0.09 -11.74
CA VAL A 119 -5.33 0.08 -12.76
C VAL A 119 -4.10 0.68 -12.09
N VAL A 120 -2.95 0.08 -12.31
CA VAL A 120 -1.66 0.66 -11.96
C VAL A 120 -1.12 1.35 -13.20
N SER A 121 -0.97 2.66 -13.14
CA SER A 121 -0.39 3.48 -14.21
C SER A 121 1.08 3.74 -13.94
N GLU A 122 1.94 3.52 -14.92
CA GLU A 122 3.37 3.84 -14.83
C GLU A 122 3.60 5.35 -14.80
N ASN A 123 2.99 6.09 -15.73
CA ASN A 123 3.17 7.53 -15.92
C ASN A 123 2.06 8.37 -15.29
N LEU A 124 2.39 9.64 -15.02
CA LEU A 124 1.52 10.56 -14.30
C LEU A 124 0.33 11.05 -15.14
N ASP A 125 0.56 11.38 -16.41
CA ASP A 125 -0.51 11.92 -17.28
C ASP A 125 -1.65 10.90 -17.50
N PRO A 126 -1.39 9.64 -17.86
CA PRO A 126 -2.40 8.59 -17.87
C PRO A 126 -3.10 8.38 -16.52
N TRP A 127 -2.37 8.45 -15.41
CA TRP A 127 -2.95 8.37 -14.06
C TRP A 127 -3.95 9.50 -13.79
N VAL A 128 -3.58 10.76 -14.11
CA VAL A 128 -4.45 11.93 -13.97
C VAL A 128 -5.72 11.76 -14.81
N ASN A 129 -5.57 11.31 -16.05
CA ASN A 129 -6.68 11.11 -16.97
C ASN A 129 -7.66 10.04 -16.44
N MET A 130 -7.15 8.90 -15.97
CA MET A 130 -7.99 7.87 -15.33
C MET A 130 -8.68 8.37 -14.07
N ARG A 131 -7.95 9.09 -13.20
CA ARG A 131 -8.50 9.66 -11.98
C ARG A 131 -9.63 10.64 -12.31
N ASN A 132 -9.46 11.47 -13.34
CA ASN A 132 -10.50 12.40 -13.79
C ASN A 132 -11.71 11.67 -14.35
N ALA A 133 -11.52 10.65 -15.19
CA ALA A 133 -12.59 9.83 -15.72
C ALA A 133 -13.40 9.13 -14.60
N LEU A 134 -12.72 8.60 -13.57
CA LEU A 134 -13.39 7.95 -12.44
C LEU A 134 -14.08 8.95 -11.49
N PHE A 135 -13.43 10.08 -11.22
CA PHE A 135 -13.88 11.04 -10.19
C PHE A 135 -14.81 12.13 -10.72
N LEU A 136 -14.38 12.83 -11.77
CA LEU A 136 -15.07 14.00 -12.30
C LEU A 136 -16.23 13.54 -13.20
N ASP A 137 -15.97 12.58 -14.08
CA ASP A 137 -16.98 12.09 -15.03
C ASP A 137 -17.84 10.97 -14.42
N GLY A 138 -17.44 10.42 -13.26
CA GLY A 138 -18.14 9.35 -12.58
C GLY A 138 -18.17 8.03 -13.36
N ARG A 139 -17.23 7.83 -14.30
CA ARG A 139 -17.13 6.60 -15.07
C ARG A 139 -16.84 5.44 -14.14
N LYS A 140 -17.43 4.30 -14.47
CA LYS A 140 -17.19 3.03 -13.77
C LYS A 140 -16.52 1.98 -14.67
N ARG A 141 -16.38 2.31 -15.95
CA ARG A 141 -15.68 1.49 -16.92
C ARG A 141 -14.71 2.36 -17.68
N ILE A 142 -13.50 1.86 -17.88
CA ILE A 142 -12.44 2.51 -18.64
C ILE A 142 -12.05 1.52 -19.74
N LEU A 143 -12.12 1.95 -21.00
CA LEU A 143 -11.88 1.07 -22.17
C LEU A 143 -12.71 -0.24 -22.13
N GLY A 144 -13.94 -0.16 -21.61
CA GLY A 144 -14.86 -1.29 -21.46
C GLY A 144 -14.68 -2.11 -20.17
N GLU A 145 -13.55 -1.99 -19.49
CA GLU A 145 -13.24 -2.75 -18.28
C GLU A 145 -13.77 -2.10 -17.01
N ARG A 146 -14.21 -2.92 -16.06
CA ARG A 146 -14.64 -2.41 -14.75
C ARG A 146 -13.42 -2.00 -13.93
N VAL A 147 -13.32 -0.72 -13.62
CA VAL A 147 -12.24 -0.14 -12.81
C VAL A 147 -12.84 0.54 -11.59
N HIS A 148 -12.32 0.22 -10.42
CA HIS A 148 -12.72 0.80 -9.13
C HIS A 148 -11.82 1.96 -8.71
N GLY A 149 -10.55 1.95 -9.13
CA GLY A 149 -9.58 2.99 -8.80
C GLY A 149 -8.33 2.91 -9.67
N VAL A 150 -7.45 3.88 -9.48
CA VAL A 150 -6.17 3.99 -10.18
C VAL A 150 -5.05 4.29 -9.19
N VAL A 151 -3.88 3.71 -9.44
CA VAL A 151 -2.70 3.81 -8.60
C VAL A 151 -1.52 4.29 -9.46
N PHE A 152 -0.77 5.28 -9.00
CA PHE A 152 0.43 5.75 -9.69
C PHE A 152 1.65 4.94 -9.24
N GLY A 153 2.26 4.21 -10.18
CA GLY A 153 3.34 3.26 -9.94
C GLY A 153 4.74 3.88 -9.83
N ASN A 154 5.05 4.88 -10.68
CA ASN A 154 6.33 5.60 -10.72
C ASN A 154 7.58 4.70 -10.61
N GLY A 155 7.57 3.52 -11.23
CA GLY A 155 8.65 2.51 -11.14
C GLY A 155 8.95 1.98 -9.72
N THR A 156 8.21 2.39 -8.70
CA THR A 156 8.42 2.04 -7.29
C THR A 156 7.86 0.65 -6.98
N LEU A 157 6.82 0.25 -7.70
CA LEU A 157 6.18 -1.06 -7.59
C LEU A 157 7.09 -2.23 -7.97
N ALA A 158 7.93 -2.08 -9.00
CA ALA A 158 8.86 -3.14 -9.40
C ALA A 158 10.02 -3.34 -8.40
N ARG A 159 10.28 -2.36 -7.53
CA ARG A 159 11.41 -2.39 -6.59
C ARG A 159 11.09 -3.10 -5.28
N GLU A 160 9.82 -3.12 -4.87
CA GLU A 160 9.37 -3.74 -3.62
C GLU A 160 8.06 -4.53 -3.84
N PRO A 161 8.14 -5.85 -4.07
CA PRO A 161 6.99 -6.76 -4.20
C PRO A 161 5.93 -6.60 -3.11
N SER A 162 6.35 -6.31 -1.88
CA SER A 162 5.46 -6.14 -0.72
C SER A 162 4.51 -4.94 -0.84
N HIS A 163 4.68 -4.03 -1.80
CA HIS A 163 3.79 -2.89 -2.01
C HIS A 163 2.37 -3.33 -2.40
N LEU A 164 2.21 -4.39 -3.20
CA LEU A 164 0.88 -4.85 -3.60
C LEU A 164 0.11 -5.45 -2.42
N GLU A 165 0.75 -6.26 -1.59
CA GLU A 165 0.14 -6.81 -0.37
C GLU A 165 -0.26 -5.70 0.62
N ARG A 166 0.64 -4.72 0.83
CA ARG A 166 0.34 -3.53 1.66
C ARG A 166 -0.83 -2.74 1.12
N LEU A 167 -1.02 -2.69 -0.20
CA LEU A 167 -2.15 -2.00 -0.82
C LEU A 167 -3.48 -2.70 -0.49
N VAL A 168 -3.53 -4.03 -0.46
CA VAL A 168 -4.73 -4.79 -0.03
C VAL A 168 -5.16 -4.39 1.37
N ASP A 169 -4.22 -4.40 2.31
CA ASP A 169 -4.48 -4.07 3.71
C ASP A 169 -4.86 -2.59 3.89
N THR A 170 -4.20 -1.69 3.15
CA THR A 170 -4.47 -0.24 3.15
C THR A 170 -5.87 0.07 2.65
N LEU A 171 -6.34 -0.64 1.62
CA LEU A 171 -7.67 -0.48 1.06
C LEU A 171 -8.76 -1.24 1.84
N ALA A 172 -8.37 -2.00 2.86
CA ALA A 172 -9.25 -2.93 3.57
C ALA A 172 -10.05 -3.81 2.59
N ALA A 173 -9.37 -4.31 1.55
CA ALA A 173 -9.91 -5.22 0.57
C ALA A 173 -9.64 -6.68 1.00
N GLU A 174 -10.49 -7.60 0.57
CA GLU A 174 -10.27 -9.04 0.73
C GLU A 174 -9.35 -9.54 -0.37
N ASP A 175 -9.61 -9.10 -1.60
CA ASP A 175 -8.75 -9.31 -2.75
C ASP A 175 -8.65 -8.07 -3.64
N LEU A 176 -7.57 -8.07 -4.41
CA LEU A 176 -7.20 -7.02 -5.32
C LEU A 176 -6.82 -7.63 -6.68
N HIS A 177 -7.55 -7.21 -7.70
CA HIS A 177 -7.24 -7.46 -9.10
C HIS A 177 -6.56 -6.22 -9.69
N VAL A 178 -5.28 -6.37 -10.01
CA VAL A 178 -4.42 -5.31 -10.53
C VAL A 178 -4.30 -5.46 -12.04
N MET A 179 -4.65 -4.42 -12.76
CA MET A 179 -4.41 -4.30 -14.19
C MET A 179 -3.26 -3.31 -14.40
N TYR A 180 -2.08 -3.79 -14.78
CA TYR A 180 -0.92 -2.92 -15.01
C TYR A 180 -0.99 -2.26 -16.39
N TRP A 181 -0.71 -0.97 -16.44
CA TRP A 181 -0.65 -0.16 -17.65
C TRP A 181 0.59 0.73 -17.61
N GLY A 182 1.57 0.37 -18.43
CA GLY A 182 2.80 1.14 -18.61
C GLY A 182 3.14 1.31 -20.08
N ASP A 183 4.36 1.78 -20.32
CA ASP A 183 4.92 1.90 -21.66
C ASP A 183 5.08 0.52 -22.32
N ILE A 184 4.99 0.46 -23.66
CA ILE A 184 5.44 -0.72 -24.41
C ILE A 184 6.89 -0.47 -24.80
N ASP A 185 7.77 -0.84 -23.89
CA ASP A 185 9.20 -1.02 -24.08
C ASP A 185 9.66 -2.20 -23.20
N ARG A 186 10.97 -2.41 -23.07
CA ARG A 186 11.46 -3.55 -22.27
C ARG A 186 11.28 -3.30 -20.77
N ALA A 187 11.50 -2.08 -20.30
CA ALA A 187 11.39 -1.73 -18.89
C ALA A 187 9.94 -1.81 -18.39
N GLY A 188 8.98 -1.26 -19.13
CA GLY A 188 7.56 -1.30 -18.80
C GLY A 188 7.02 -2.74 -18.70
N LEU A 189 7.45 -3.63 -19.61
CA LEU A 189 7.07 -5.05 -19.54
C LEU A 189 7.83 -5.83 -18.46
N GLU A 190 9.08 -5.46 -18.14
CA GLU A 190 9.80 -6.00 -16.98
C GLU A 190 9.08 -5.64 -15.66
N ILE A 191 8.55 -4.42 -15.54
CA ILE A 191 7.72 -4.03 -14.39
C ILE A 191 6.46 -4.90 -14.30
N LEU A 192 5.75 -5.09 -15.42
CA LEU A 192 4.58 -5.97 -15.48
C LEU A 192 4.94 -7.40 -15.03
N ALA A 193 6.01 -7.97 -15.58
CA ALA A 193 6.46 -9.33 -15.25
C ALA A 193 6.85 -9.46 -13.77
N SER A 194 7.58 -8.47 -13.24
CA SER A 194 7.96 -8.40 -11.83
C SER A 194 6.74 -8.33 -10.91
N LEU A 195 5.73 -7.51 -11.28
CA LEU A 195 4.50 -7.41 -10.51
C LEU A 195 3.69 -8.70 -10.55
N ALA A 196 3.59 -9.34 -11.71
CA ALA A 196 2.91 -10.62 -11.86
C ALA A 196 3.58 -11.73 -11.03
N ALA A 197 4.91 -11.77 -11.01
CA ALA A 197 5.67 -12.70 -10.17
C ALA A 197 5.56 -12.40 -8.67
N SER A 198 5.26 -11.15 -8.31
CA SER A 198 5.10 -10.68 -6.93
C SER A 198 3.68 -10.85 -6.38
N ALA A 199 2.72 -11.27 -7.21
CA ALA A 199 1.38 -11.58 -6.76
C ALA A 199 1.45 -12.78 -5.78
N GLY A 200 1.14 -12.53 -4.50
CA GLY A 200 1.32 -13.50 -3.42
C GLY A 200 0.62 -14.84 -3.69
N GLU A 201 1.21 -15.92 -3.18
CA GLU A 201 0.70 -17.30 -3.37
C GLU A 201 -0.67 -17.54 -2.72
N ASP A 202 -1.11 -16.66 -1.81
CA ASP A 202 -2.40 -16.78 -1.12
C ASP A 202 -3.61 -16.39 -2.00
N GLY A 203 -3.36 -15.87 -3.20
CA GLY A 203 -4.40 -15.51 -4.18
C GLY A 203 -5.17 -14.23 -3.87
N ARG A 204 -4.80 -13.47 -2.81
CA ARG A 204 -5.43 -12.18 -2.50
C ARG A 204 -5.09 -11.09 -3.50
N VAL A 205 -3.98 -11.24 -4.22
CA VAL A 205 -3.56 -10.33 -5.28
C VAL A 205 -3.45 -11.09 -6.58
N THR A 206 -4.02 -10.53 -7.63
CA THR A 206 -3.82 -11.01 -9.00
C THR A 206 -3.37 -9.83 -9.85
N VAL A 207 -2.45 -10.08 -10.78
CA VAL A 207 -1.90 -9.05 -11.66
C VAL A 207 -2.03 -9.52 -13.10
N GLU A 208 -2.56 -8.64 -13.95
CA GLU A 208 -2.65 -8.87 -15.39
C GLU A 208 -2.31 -7.57 -16.15
N PRO A 209 -1.92 -7.65 -17.44
CA PRO A 209 -1.84 -6.46 -18.27
C PRO A 209 -3.22 -5.83 -18.46
N PHE A 210 -3.30 -4.49 -18.47
CA PHE A 210 -4.50 -3.77 -18.85
C PHE A 210 -4.70 -3.81 -20.37
N MET A 211 -5.06 -5.01 -20.86
CA MET A 211 -5.07 -5.35 -22.28
C MET A 211 -5.84 -4.39 -23.19
N PRO A 212 -7.00 -3.82 -22.81
CA PRO A 212 -7.68 -2.85 -23.66
C PRO A 212 -6.80 -1.65 -24.03
N ALA A 213 -5.99 -1.15 -23.08
CA ALA A 213 -5.06 -0.06 -23.33
C ALA A 213 -3.90 -0.50 -24.21
N TYR A 214 -3.24 -1.62 -23.90
CA TYR A 214 -2.14 -2.14 -24.71
C TYR A 214 -2.53 -2.40 -26.17
N ARG A 215 -3.72 -2.95 -26.42
CA ARG A 215 -4.22 -3.15 -27.79
C ARG A 215 -4.47 -1.83 -28.51
N LEU A 216 -4.98 -0.82 -27.80
CA LEU A 216 -5.18 0.51 -28.39
C LEU A 216 -3.85 1.18 -28.73
N MET A 217 -2.84 1.06 -27.85
CA MET A 217 -1.47 1.53 -28.09
C MET A 217 -0.86 0.86 -29.33
N LEU A 218 -0.90 -0.48 -29.40
CA LEU A 218 -0.40 -1.24 -30.56
C LEU A 218 -1.08 -0.83 -31.86
N LYS A 219 -2.42 -0.70 -31.87
CA LYS A 219 -3.16 -0.28 -33.07
C LYS A 219 -2.79 1.14 -33.52
N ARG A 220 -2.58 2.06 -32.58
CA ARG A 220 -2.14 3.43 -32.89
C ARG A 220 -0.72 3.46 -33.43
N ALA A 221 0.19 2.71 -32.80
CA ALA A 221 1.57 2.57 -33.26
C ALA A 221 1.62 1.96 -34.66
N GLN A 222 0.97 0.83 -34.91
CA GLN A 222 0.89 0.18 -36.23
C GLN A 222 0.35 1.12 -37.31
N LYS A 223 -0.69 1.91 -36.99
CA LYS A 223 -1.26 2.89 -37.93
C LYS A 223 -0.30 4.05 -38.21
N ARG A 224 0.42 4.52 -37.19
CA ARG A 224 1.32 5.68 -37.28
C ARG A 224 2.68 5.32 -37.89
N TYR A 225 3.17 4.12 -37.58
CA TYR A 225 4.45 3.53 -37.93
C TYR A 225 4.21 2.08 -38.35
N PRO A 226 3.81 1.81 -39.61
CA PRO A 226 3.62 0.44 -40.09
C PRO A 226 4.88 -0.42 -39.99
N ASP A 227 6.06 0.20 -40.09
CA ASP A 227 7.34 -0.40 -39.72
C ASP A 227 7.59 -0.22 -38.20
N PRO A 228 7.65 -1.31 -37.41
CA PRO A 228 7.89 -1.26 -35.97
C PRO A 228 9.17 -0.51 -35.59
N LEU A 229 10.22 -0.58 -36.41
CA LEU A 229 11.52 0.02 -36.11
C LEU A 229 11.54 1.54 -36.29
N SER A 230 10.47 2.11 -36.86
CA SER A 230 10.26 3.55 -36.96
C SER A 230 9.68 4.18 -35.68
N ASN A 231 9.33 3.38 -34.67
CA ASN A 231 9.04 3.88 -33.33
C ASN A 231 10.29 4.49 -32.69
N GLU A 232 10.10 5.27 -31.63
CA GLU A 232 11.18 5.94 -30.90
C GLU A 232 12.18 4.92 -30.32
N GLU A 233 13.49 5.21 -30.44
CA GLU A 233 14.54 4.36 -29.89
C GLU A 233 14.71 4.59 -28.39
N THR A 234 15.01 3.52 -27.65
CA THR A 234 15.37 3.56 -26.22
C THR A 234 16.81 3.10 -26.02
N ASP A 235 17.40 3.42 -24.87
CA ASP A 235 18.72 2.92 -24.46
C ASP A 235 18.66 1.54 -23.78
N GLN A 236 17.50 0.86 -23.84
CA GLN A 236 17.20 -0.38 -23.11
C GLN A 236 17.74 -1.66 -23.78
N VAL A 237 18.77 -1.56 -24.62
CA VAL A 237 19.35 -2.73 -25.33
C VAL A 237 19.84 -3.84 -24.39
N ASN A 238 20.20 -3.49 -23.16
CA ASN A 238 20.67 -4.42 -22.12
C ASN A 238 19.56 -4.90 -21.18
N VAL A 239 18.35 -4.36 -21.27
CA VAL A 239 17.20 -4.83 -20.49
C VAL A 239 16.70 -6.13 -21.12
N PRO A 240 16.50 -7.21 -20.34
CA PRO A 240 15.93 -8.45 -20.85
C PRO A 240 14.53 -8.25 -21.42
N ILE A 241 14.19 -8.93 -22.50
CA ILE A 241 12.82 -8.97 -23.01
C ILE A 241 12.06 -9.99 -22.16
N THR A 242 11.11 -9.51 -21.36
CA THR A 242 10.24 -10.32 -20.48
C THR A 242 8.82 -9.76 -20.51
N GLY A 243 7.83 -10.50 -19.99
CA GLY A 243 6.45 -10.03 -19.88
C GLY A 243 5.64 -10.08 -21.17
N THR A 244 6.27 -10.37 -22.32
CA THR A 244 5.56 -10.58 -23.59
C THR A 244 4.59 -11.75 -23.51
N GLU A 245 4.96 -12.80 -22.78
CA GLU A 245 4.13 -13.98 -22.50
C GLU A 245 2.82 -13.65 -21.76
N LEU A 246 2.77 -12.52 -21.05
CA LEU A 246 1.57 -12.06 -20.35
C LEU A 246 0.58 -11.38 -21.30
N LEU A 247 1.07 -10.76 -22.38
CA LEU A 247 0.25 -10.09 -23.39
C LEU A 247 -0.15 -11.06 -24.52
N ALA A 248 0.75 -11.96 -24.91
CA ALA A 248 0.60 -12.83 -26.09
C ALA A 248 -0.75 -13.57 -26.19
N PRO A 249 -1.34 -14.13 -25.11
CA PRO A 249 -2.63 -14.83 -25.19
C PRO A 249 -3.79 -13.95 -25.67
N TYR A 250 -3.63 -12.64 -25.61
CA TYR A 250 -4.68 -11.66 -25.93
C TYR A 250 -4.46 -10.96 -27.26
N LEU A 251 -3.33 -11.20 -27.93
CA LEU A 251 -2.96 -10.52 -29.18
C LEU A 251 -3.22 -11.40 -30.40
N THR A 252 -3.50 -10.77 -31.53
CA THR A 252 -3.44 -11.44 -32.84
C THR A 252 -1.99 -11.70 -33.24
N GLU A 253 -1.74 -12.63 -34.16
CA GLU A 253 -0.39 -12.90 -34.69
C GLU A 253 0.29 -11.62 -35.22
N SER A 254 -0.47 -10.75 -35.89
CA SER A 254 0.06 -9.47 -36.40
C SER A 254 0.36 -8.45 -35.29
N GLU A 255 -0.46 -8.40 -34.22
CA GLU A 255 -0.20 -7.54 -33.06
C GLU A 255 1.03 -8.03 -32.29
N LEU A 256 1.16 -9.35 -32.11
CA LEU A 256 2.28 -9.98 -31.40
C LEU A 256 3.60 -9.80 -32.17
N ALA A 257 3.63 -10.07 -33.48
CA ALA A 257 4.83 -9.87 -34.28
C ALA A 257 5.29 -8.40 -34.28
N TYR A 258 4.35 -7.45 -34.26
CA TYR A 258 4.69 -6.03 -34.13
C TYR A 258 5.27 -5.69 -32.76
N LEU A 259 4.67 -6.20 -31.69
CA LEU A 259 5.16 -6.06 -30.32
C LEU A 259 6.59 -6.61 -30.18
N GLU A 260 6.83 -7.83 -30.67
CA GLU A 260 8.15 -8.48 -30.62
C GLU A 260 9.21 -7.64 -31.35
N ALA A 261 8.90 -7.15 -32.56
CA ALA A 261 9.81 -6.30 -33.32
C ALA A 261 10.13 -4.96 -32.63
N VAL A 262 9.14 -4.34 -31.96
CA VAL A 262 9.35 -3.14 -31.12
C VAL A 262 10.35 -3.44 -30.01
N LEU A 263 10.16 -4.53 -29.27
CA LEU A 263 11.00 -4.88 -28.12
C LEU A 263 12.40 -5.34 -28.53
N GLU A 264 12.51 -6.18 -29.56
CA GLU A 264 13.79 -6.60 -30.13
C GLU A 264 14.60 -5.41 -30.62
N GLY A 265 13.93 -4.46 -31.29
CA GLY A 265 14.51 -3.20 -31.75
C GLY A 265 14.77 -2.17 -30.65
N ALA A 266 14.52 -2.49 -29.37
CA ALA A 266 14.59 -1.55 -28.25
C ALA A 266 13.84 -0.24 -28.54
N ARG A 267 12.60 -0.35 -29.02
CA ARG A 267 11.72 0.76 -29.34
C ARG A 267 10.67 0.98 -28.24
N LEU A 268 10.08 2.18 -28.26
CA LEU A 268 9.05 2.62 -27.32
C LEU A 268 7.73 2.89 -28.03
N ILE A 269 6.63 2.38 -27.46
CA ILE A 269 5.29 2.96 -27.66
C ILE A 269 4.83 3.55 -26.33
N PRO A 270 4.72 4.89 -26.22
CA PRO A 270 4.44 5.56 -24.96
C PRO A 270 3.00 5.35 -24.49
N GLN A 271 2.80 5.26 -23.19
CA GLN A 271 1.53 5.14 -22.48
C GLN A 271 0.60 6.30 -22.86
N GLU A 272 1.16 7.50 -23.06
CA GLU A 272 0.51 8.73 -23.49
C GLU A 272 -0.09 8.65 -24.90
N SER A 273 0.21 7.58 -25.66
CA SER A 273 -0.47 7.31 -26.92
C SER A 273 -1.96 7.00 -26.73
N VAL A 274 -2.42 6.74 -25.50
CA VAL A 274 -3.85 6.70 -25.10
C VAL A 274 -4.15 7.93 -24.24
N THR A 275 -5.16 8.71 -24.64
CA THR A 275 -5.43 10.03 -24.04
C THR A 275 -6.73 10.02 -23.24
N ALA A 276 -7.04 11.12 -22.55
CA ALA A 276 -8.30 11.29 -21.82
C ALA A 276 -9.55 11.09 -22.68
N GLU A 277 -9.48 11.31 -24.00
CA GLU A 277 -10.63 11.12 -24.90
C GLU A 277 -11.00 9.63 -25.05
N ASP A 278 -10.06 8.72 -24.80
CA ASP A 278 -10.25 7.28 -24.91
C ASP A 278 -10.82 6.64 -23.64
N LEU A 279 -10.55 7.24 -22.48
CA LEU A 279 -10.85 6.72 -21.15
C LEU A 279 -12.27 7.07 -20.72
#